data_AF-T2JUA0-F1
#
_entry.id   AF-T2JUA0-F1
#
_cell.length_a   1.000
_cell.length_b   1.000
_cell.length_c   1.000
_cell.angle_alpha   90.00
_cell.angle_beta   90.00
_cell.angle_gamma   90.00
#
_symmetry.space_group_name_H-M   'P 1'
#
loop_
_entity.id
_entity.type
_entity.pdbx_description
1 polymer ?
#
loop_
_entity_poly.entity_id
_entity_poly.type
_entity_poly.pdbx_seq_one_letter_code
_entity_poly.pdbx_strand_id
1 'polypeptide(L)'
;MLKEQLSLKLAHWLAGDFSNQKQAASSPKDYPHIRVFFRPLSWDFFEGVGFYSEQAYDYDLWSPYRQGVHRFVQKEGQVIVENYGLK
;
A
#
# COMPACT_ATOMS: atom_id res chain seq x y z
N MET A 1 17.76 16.90 3.72
CA MET A 1 16.92 17.25 4.90
C MET A 1 15.44 17.44 4.59
N LEU A 2 14.95 18.53 3.94
CA LEU A 2 13.50 18.66 3.65
C LEU A 2 12.98 17.68 2.58
N LYS A 3 13.84 17.25 1.65
CA LYS A 3 13.47 16.36 0.52
C LYS A 3 13.24 14.90 0.96
N GLU A 4 14.06 14.37 1.87
CA GLU A 4 13.87 13.01 2.43
C GLU A 4 12.61 12.90 3.31
N GLN A 5 12.13 14.02 3.85
CA GLN A 5 10.92 14.02 4.68
C GLN A 5 9.65 13.64 3.91
N LEU A 6 9.55 13.91 2.60
CA LEU A 6 8.32 13.62 1.87
C LEU A 6 8.11 12.11 1.69
N SER A 7 9.12 11.39 1.17
CA SER A 7 9.07 9.94 1.03
C SER A 7 8.86 9.25 2.38
N LEU A 8 9.60 9.66 3.43
CA LEU A 8 9.45 9.05 4.75
C LEU A 8 8.09 9.31 5.40
N LYS A 9 7.54 10.53 5.27
CA LYS A 9 6.17 10.84 5.75
C LYS A 9 5.12 10.00 5.01
N LEU A 10 5.22 9.92 3.69
CA LEU A 10 4.29 9.13 2.88
C LEU A 10 4.38 7.64 3.24
N ALA A 11 5.60 7.11 3.37
CA ALA A 11 5.83 5.73 3.77
C ALA A 11 5.26 5.43 5.15
N HIS A 12 5.44 6.34 6.11
CA HIS A 12 4.88 6.21 7.44
C HIS A 12 3.34 6.19 7.44
N TRP A 13 2.71 7.05 6.63
CA TRP A 13 1.24 7.05 6.48
C TRP A 13 0.70 5.84 5.75
N LEU A 14 1.44 5.31 4.77
CA LEU A 14 1.00 4.17 3.98
C LEU A 14 1.19 2.84 4.72
N ALA A 15 2.16 2.74 5.63
CA ALA A 15 2.42 1.53 6.42
C ALA A 15 1.24 1.19 7.35
N GLY A 16 0.32 0.34 6.89
CA GLY A 16 -0.90 0.05 7.64
C GLY A 16 -1.85 -0.96 7.00
N ASP A 17 -2.97 -1.13 7.71
CA ASP A 17 -4.13 -1.91 7.31
C ASP A 17 -5.31 -0.93 7.20
N PHE A 18 -5.92 -0.89 6.02
CA PHE A 18 -6.98 0.04 5.69
C PHE A 18 -8.25 -0.71 5.34
N SER A 19 -9.38 -0.12 5.70
CA SER A 19 -10.68 -0.66 5.35
C SER A 19 -11.62 0.43 4.87
N ASN A 20 -12.41 0.11 3.85
CA ASN A 20 -13.53 0.96 3.41
C ASN A 20 -14.84 0.63 4.13
N GLN A 21 -14.82 -0.05 5.29
CA GLN A 21 -16.01 -0.54 6.01
C GLN A 21 -17.17 0.47 6.07
N LYS A 22 -16.87 1.75 6.38
CA LYS A 22 -17.90 2.81 6.45
C LYS A 22 -18.61 3.04 5.11
N GLN A 23 -17.86 3.03 4.00
CA GLN A 23 -18.38 3.17 2.64
C GLN A 23 -19.19 1.93 2.21
N ALA A 24 -18.67 0.74 2.51
CA ALA A 24 -19.36 -0.52 2.21
C ALA A 24 -20.67 -0.63 3.00
N ALA A 25 -20.69 -0.21 4.26
CA ALA A 25 -21.90 -0.17 5.07
C ALA A 25 -22.93 0.85 4.57
N SER A 26 -22.49 2.00 4.05
CA SER A 26 -23.41 3.03 3.54
C SER A 26 -24.04 2.66 2.20
N SER A 27 -23.32 1.93 1.34
CA SER A 27 -23.78 1.57 -0.02
C SER A 27 -23.31 0.14 -0.40
N PRO A 28 -23.86 -0.91 0.24
CA PRO A 28 -23.34 -2.29 0.14
C PRO A 28 -23.55 -2.96 -1.22
N LYS A 29 -24.49 -2.44 -2.03
CA LYS A 29 -24.70 -2.93 -3.40
C LYS A 29 -23.63 -2.45 -4.37
N ASP A 30 -23.01 -1.29 -4.08
CA ASP A 30 -22.07 -0.62 -4.98
C ASP A 30 -20.62 -0.85 -4.56
N TYR A 31 -20.36 -0.94 -3.24
CA TYR A 31 -19.02 -1.09 -2.71
C TYR A 31 -18.89 -2.37 -1.88
N PRO A 32 -18.10 -3.35 -2.33
CA PRO A 32 -17.73 -4.46 -1.47
C PRO A 32 -16.85 -3.95 -0.32
N HIS A 33 -16.94 -4.62 0.83
CA HIS A 33 -16.05 -4.37 1.96
C HIS A 33 -14.67 -4.98 1.66
N ILE A 34 -13.70 -4.11 1.49
CA ILE A 34 -12.32 -4.41 1.10
C ILE A 34 -11.37 -4.05 2.25
N ARG A 35 -10.30 -4.83 2.34
CA ARG A 35 -9.12 -4.58 3.15
C ARG A 35 -7.92 -4.38 2.23
N VAL A 36 -7.15 -3.33 2.51
CA VAL A 36 -5.91 -3.01 1.80
C VAL A 36 -4.79 -2.98 2.80
N PHE A 37 -3.77 -3.79 2.56
CA PHE A 37 -2.60 -3.91 3.42
C PHE A 37 -1.39 -3.33 2.70
N PHE A 38 -0.58 -2.57 3.41
CA PHE A 38 0.75 -2.16 2.98
C PHE A 38 1.74 -2.49 4.08
N ARG A 39 2.52 -3.55 3.87
CA ARG A 39 3.54 -4.03 4.80
C ARG A 39 4.91 -3.54 4.34
N PRO A 40 5.63 -2.77 5.18
CA PRO A 40 7.00 -2.37 4.86
C PRO A 40 7.88 -3.59 4.60
N LEU A 41 8.71 -3.52 3.56
CA LEU A 41 9.76 -4.48 3.30
C LEU A 41 11.05 -4.07 4.03
N SER A 42 11.95 -5.04 4.23
CA SER A 42 13.31 -4.73 4.70
C SER A 42 13.99 -3.76 3.73
N TRP A 43 14.82 -2.87 4.28
CA TRP A 43 15.59 -1.90 3.49
C TRP A 43 16.42 -2.58 2.40
N ASP A 44 17.05 -3.71 2.73
CA ASP A 44 17.96 -4.46 1.85
C ASP A 44 17.27 -5.02 0.61
N PHE A 45 15.92 -5.08 0.57
CA PHE A 45 15.19 -5.59 -0.58
C PHE A 45 15.32 -4.68 -1.81
N PHE A 46 15.36 -3.36 -1.60
CA PHE A 46 15.45 -2.34 -2.67
C PHE A 46 16.58 -1.33 -2.46
N GLU A 47 17.35 -1.49 -1.38
CA GLU A 47 18.22 -0.45 -0.83
C GLU A 47 17.44 0.88 -0.67
N GLY A 48 16.21 0.77 -0.15
CA GLY A 48 15.26 1.86 -0.11
C GLY A 48 13.91 1.50 0.49
N VAL A 49 13.00 2.47 0.52
CA VAL A 49 11.63 2.27 1.02
C VAL A 49 10.86 1.36 0.06
N GLY A 50 10.41 0.22 0.58
CA GLY A 50 9.63 -0.77 -0.15
C GLY A 50 8.40 -1.24 0.61
N PHE A 51 7.38 -1.67 -0.13
CA PHE A 51 6.18 -2.27 0.44
C PHE A 51 5.78 -3.53 -0.30
N TYR A 52 5.30 -4.50 0.44
CA TYR A 52 4.40 -5.53 -0.04
C TYR A 52 2.97 -5.08 0.21
N SER A 53 2.07 -5.24 -0.76
CA SER A 53 0.67 -4.89 -0.60
C SER A 53 -0.27 -6.02 -1.01
N GLU A 54 -1.39 -6.09 -0.31
CA GLU A 54 -2.50 -6.97 -0.67
C GLU A 54 -3.81 -6.20 -0.65
N GLN A 55 -4.72 -6.60 -1.53
CA GLN A 55 -6.10 -6.17 -1.52
C GLN A 55 -6.97 -7.43 -1.51
N ALA A 56 -7.85 -7.52 -0.52
CA ALA A 56 -8.72 -8.67 -0.30
C ALA A 56 -10.13 -8.20 0.09
N TYR A 57 -11.12 -9.04 -0.16
CA TYR A 57 -12.43 -8.84 0.45
C TYR A 57 -12.33 -9.13 1.95
N ASP A 58 -13.03 -8.35 2.78
CA ASP A 58 -12.92 -8.48 4.25
C ASP A 58 -13.31 -9.87 4.77
N TYR A 59 -14.24 -10.55 4.09
CA TYR A 59 -14.68 -11.90 4.44
C TYR A 59 -13.71 -13.02 4.02
N ASP A 60 -12.74 -12.73 3.13
CA ASP A 60 -11.77 -13.71 2.64
C ASP A 60 -10.38 -13.08 2.48
N LEU A 61 -9.71 -12.87 3.62
CA LEU A 61 -8.36 -12.31 3.66
C LEU A 61 -7.29 -13.27 3.12
N TRP A 62 -7.60 -14.57 3.02
CA TRP A 62 -6.65 -15.59 2.61
C TRP A 62 -6.49 -15.68 1.08
N SER A 63 -7.43 -15.11 0.33
CA SER A 63 -7.43 -15.11 -1.13
C SER A 63 -7.40 -13.67 -1.68
N PRO A 64 -6.31 -12.91 -1.48
CA PRO A 64 -6.24 -11.55 -1.99
C PRO A 64 -6.37 -11.54 -3.51
N TYR A 65 -7.31 -10.72 -4.02
CA TYR A 65 -7.56 -10.63 -5.45
C TYR A 65 -6.48 -9.80 -6.17
N ARG A 66 -5.69 -9.02 -5.42
CA ARG A 66 -4.55 -8.29 -5.94
C ARG A 66 -3.42 -8.26 -4.93
N GLN A 67 -2.24 -8.58 -5.39
CA GLN A 67 -1.00 -8.44 -4.64
C GLN A 67 -0.01 -7.62 -5.46
N GLY A 68 0.96 -6.99 -4.79
CA GLY A 68 1.96 -6.17 -5.46
C GLY A 68 3.12 -5.80 -4.57
N VAL A 69 4.24 -5.48 -5.20
CA VAL A 69 5.44 -4.97 -4.54
C VAL A 69 5.71 -3.56 -5.05
N HIS A 70 6.05 -2.63 -4.15
CA HIS A 70 6.18 -1.21 -4.45
C HIS A 70 7.52 -0.68 -3.99
N ARG A 71 8.21 0.08 -4.84
CA ARG A 71 9.44 0.80 -4.47
C ARG A 71 9.20 2.31 -4.56
N PHE A 72 9.62 3.02 -3.52
CA PHE A 72 9.52 4.48 -3.48
C PHE A 72 10.85 5.09 -3.91
N VAL A 73 10.84 5.82 -5.02
CA VAL A 73 12.00 6.50 -5.57
C VAL A 73 11.83 8.00 -5.43
N GLN A 74 12.67 8.62 -4.61
CA GLN A 74 12.66 10.07 -4.43
C GLN A 74 13.27 10.75 -5.66
N LYS A 75 12.53 11.66 -6.27
CA LYS A 75 13.03 12.62 -7.28
C LYS A 75 12.79 14.05 -6.79
N GLU A 76 13.32 15.04 -7.48
CA GLU A 76 13.19 16.44 -7.06
C GLU A 76 11.71 16.86 -6.92
N GLY A 77 11.28 17.14 -5.68
CA GLY A 77 9.92 17.58 -5.38
C GLY A 77 8.82 16.51 -5.48
N GLN A 78 9.15 15.25 -5.78
CA GLN A 78 8.16 14.19 -6.00
C GLN A 78 8.64 12.82 -5.52
N VAL A 79 7.70 11.94 -5.20
CA VAL A 79 7.94 10.53 -4.92
C VAL A 79 7.35 9.71 -6.06
N ILE A 80 8.17 8.93 -6.74
CA ILE A 80 7.72 7.98 -7.76
C ILE A 80 7.52 6.63 -7.08
N VAL A 81 6.38 5.98 -7.35
CA VAL A 81 6.09 4.62 -6.86
C VAL A 81 6.16 3.65 -8.02
N GLU A 82 7.22 2.84 -8.04
CA GLU A 82 7.40 1.76 -9.00
C GLU A 82 6.58 0.55 -8.52
N ASN A 83 5.74 -0.01 -9.39
CA ASN A 83 4.83 -1.11 -9.07
C ASN A 83 5.31 -2.40 -9.76
N TYR A 84 5.43 -3.49 -9.00
CA TYR A 84 5.86 -4.80 -9.48
C TYR A 84 4.79 -5.85 -9.17
N GLY A 85 4.53 -6.73 -10.14
CA GLY A 85 3.71 -7.92 -9.95
C GLY A 85 4.51 -9.07 -9.32
N LEU A 86 3.81 -10.00 -8.68
CA LEU A 86 4.38 -11.26 -8.22
C LEU A 86 4.32 -12.31 -9.34
N LYS A 87 5.31 -13.18 -9.41
CA LYS A 87 5.36 -14.33 -10.33
C LYS A 87 5.18 -15.62 -9.56
#